data_AF-W6L660-F1
#
_entry.id   AF-W6L660-F1
#
_cell.length_a   1.000
_cell.length_b   1.000
_cell.length_c   1.000
_cell.angle_alpha   90.00
_cell.angle_beta   90.00
_cell.angle_gamma   90.00
#
_symmetry.space_group_name_H-M   'P 1'
#
loop_
_entity.id
_entity.type
_entity.pdbx_description
1 polymer ?
#
loop_
_entity_poly.entity_id
_entity_poly.type
_entity_poly.pdbx_seq_one_letter_code
_entity_poly.pdbx_strand_id
1 'polypeptide(L)'
;MQEEDQKNKSHKNRVVGHKALKKDEHRKKRAGLELEPNRGSNSKAFQGPSTGSRKAQKLLRSVEKREIALHLPTVDKTLSHLVGDPPLLVAVVGPPGVGKTTLIRSLTKFYSNRNLQNIHGPITVVAGQSRRLTFIECPNHLDAMCDVAKIADLVLLMVDGSYGFEMETFEFLTITQVHGFPKMFGVVSHLDELKTGKALKKRKKFLRHRFWHEVAAGAKLHCLAPMVRGLYRPTDVLSLHRLMISVEPKLQSWRNTHSCVLIDRFEDLTDPELGPGSPRTVAFFGYARGRPLRPGQLVHLPGLGDFALAGLSRLADPVALAPSSAGSSRGRHLSAKQRQLHAPFADVGGLRYDRNGVHLSGDGEGGGAARGRPRPPAPAPARGPDGGRPRRAGPPAHPQARPRRRHGGRRPPQRHRHGGQ
;
A
#
# COMPACT_ATOMS: atom_id res chain seq x y z
N MET A 1 -61.24 -96.81 -9.50
CA MET A 1 -60.92 -95.61 -10.30
C MET A 1 -61.53 -94.40 -9.61
N GLN A 2 -60.67 -93.55 -9.06
CA GLN A 2 -60.74 -92.09 -9.00
C GLN A 2 -59.51 -91.65 -8.19
N GLU A 3 -58.47 -91.19 -8.87
CA GLU A 3 -57.34 -90.48 -8.25
C GLU A 3 -57.78 -89.04 -7.99
N GLU A 4 -57.75 -88.60 -6.74
CA GLU A 4 -57.92 -87.19 -6.39
C GLU A 4 -56.57 -86.47 -6.50
N ASP A 5 -56.52 -85.46 -7.39
CA ASP A 5 -55.35 -84.59 -7.57
C ASP A 5 -55.05 -83.76 -6.31
N GLN A 6 -53.81 -83.89 -5.82
CA GLN A 6 -53.33 -83.20 -4.62
C GLN A 6 -53.10 -81.70 -4.89
N LYS A 7 -53.99 -80.83 -4.37
CA LYS A 7 -53.85 -79.36 -4.46
C LYS A 7 -52.91 -78.80 -3.38
N ASN A 8 -51.70 -78.43 -3.78
CA ASN A 8 -50.74 -77.74 -2.90
C ASN A 8 -51.10 -76.26 -2.66
N LYS A 9 -50.97 -75.80 -1.40
CA LYS A 9 -51.25 -74.42 -0.99
C LYS A 9 -50.24 -73.44 -1.62
N SER A 10 -50.73 -72.39 -2.27
CA SER A 10 -49.89 -71.34 -2.85
C SER A 10 -49.28 -70.42 -1.78
N HIS A 11 -48.00 -70.08 -1.92
CA HIS A 11 -47.32 -69.14 -1.02
C HIS A 11 -47.75 -67.68 -1.25
N LYS A 12 -47.81 -66.89 -0.17
CA LYS A 12 -48.12 -65.45 -0.21
C LYS A 12 -47.05 -64.68 -0.99
N ASN A 13 -47.49 -63.90 -1.98
CA ASN A 13 -46.63 -62.95 -2.69
C ASN A 13 -46.21 -61.82 -1.74
N ARG A 14 -44.90 -61.54 -1.65
CA ARG A 14 -44.40 -60.39 -0.89
C ARG A 14 -44.74 -59.10 -1.65
N VAL A 15 -45.48 -58.22 -0.99
CA VAL A 15 -45.93 -56.92 -1.53
C VAL A 15 -44.87 -55.83 -1.34
N VAL A 16 -43.93 -56.01 -0.40
CA VAL A 16 -42.93 -55.00 -0.04
C VAL A 16 -41.52 -55.60 -0.01
N GLY A 17 -40.52 -54.78 -0.35
CA GLY A 17 -39.09 -55.12 -0.30
C GLY A 17 -38.47 -55.38 -1.67
N HIS A 18 -37.16 -55.66 -1.68
CA HIS A 18 -36.36 -55.65 -2.90
C HIS A 18 -36.79 -56.70 -3.95
N LYS A 19 -37.35 -57.83 -3.50
CA LYS A 19 -37.92 -58.87 -4.38
C LYS A 19 -39.27 -58.45 -4.99
N ALA A 20 -40.08 -57.65 -4.29
CA ALA A 20 -41.32 -57.10 -4.82
C ALA A 20 -41.03 -56.07 -5.91
N LEU A 21 -40.07 -55.17 -5.66
CA LEU A 21 -39.61 -54.17 -6.63
C LEU A 21 -39.08 -54.81 -7.92
N LYS A 22 -38.25 -55.86 -7.81
CA LYS A 22 -37.76 -56.60 -8.99
C LYS A 22 -38.88 -57.29 -9.78
N LYS A 23 -39.90 -57.82 -9.09
CA LYS A 23 -41.05 -58.48 -9.73
C LYS A 23 -41.93 -57.47 -10.45
N ASP A 24 -42.13 -56.28 -9.88
CA ASP A 24 -42.84 -55.18 -10.52
C ASP A 24 -42.08 -54.60 -11.71
N GLU A 25 -40.75 -54.46 -11.61
CA GLU A 25 -39.89 -54.03 -12.72
C GLU A 25 -39.99 -55.02 -13.90
N HIS A 26 -39.98 -56.33 -13.61
CA HIS A 26 -40.16 -57.38 -14.61
C HIS A 26 -41.58 -57.41 -15.20
N ARG A 27 -42.62 -57.16 -14.38
CA ARG A 27 -44.02 -57.06 -14.85
C ARG A 27 -44.21 -55.87 -15.78
N LYS A 28 -43.65 -54.71 -15.43
CA LYS A 28 -43.70 -53.48 -16.25
C LYS A 28 -42.92 -53.65 -17.56
N LYS A 29 -41.76 -54.32 -17.52
CA LYS A 29 -40.97 -54.67 -18.72
C LYS A 29 -41.69 -55.62 -19.68
N ARG A 30 -42.46 -56.60 -19.16
CA ARG A 30 -43.31 -57.49 -19.98
C ARG A 30 -44.51 -56.78 -20.59
N ALA A 31 -44.99 -55.71 -19.97
CA ALA A 31 -46.14 -54.93 -20.44
C ALA A 31 -45.77 -53.85 -21.49
N GLY A 32 -44.51 -53.81 -21.95
CA GLY A 32 -44.06 -52.85 -22.98
C GLY A 32 -44.03 -51.39 -22.53
N LEU A 33 -44.27 -51.10 -21.25
CA LEU A 33 -44.18 -49.76 -20.68
C LEU A 33 -42.72 -49.46 -20.37
N GLU A 34 -42.03 -48.78 -21.29
CA GLU A 34 -40.70 -48.21 -21.03
C GLU A 34 -40.79 -47.23 -19.85
N LEU A 35 -40.20 -47.61 -18.73
CA LEU A 35 -39.97 -46.69 -17.62
C LEU A 35 -38.72 -45.86 -17.96
N GLU A 36 -38.96 -44.64 -18.42
CA GLU A 36 -37.99 -43.56 -18.68
C GLU A 36 -37.21 -43.66 -20.01
N PRO A 37 -37.55 -42.85 -21.04
CA PRO A 37 -37.00 -42.96 -22.39
C PRO A 37 -35.58 -42.39 -22.56
N ASN A 38 -34.84 -42.06 -21.49
CA ASN A 38 -33.56 -41.37 -21.63
C ASN A 38 -32.53 -41.62 -20.51
N ARG A 39 -32.41 -42.87 -20.04
CA ARG A 39 -31.31 -43.33 -19.17
C ARG A 39 -30.52 -44.49 -19.79
N GLY A 40 -30.04 -44.31 -21.02
CA GLY A 40 -29.13 -45.27 -21.69
C GLY A 40 -27.77 -45.45 -20.99
N SER A 41 -27.52 -44.76 -19.88
CA SER A 41 -26.34 -44.93 -19.03
C SER A 41 -26.72 -45.69 -17.76
N ASN A 42 -26.16 -46.90 -17.60
CA ASN A 42 -26.34 -47.75 -16.44
C ASN A 42 -25.94 -47.00 -15.15
N SER A 43 -26.89 -46.44 -14.41
CA SER A 43 -26.62 -45.59 -13.23
C SER A 43 -25.82 -46.31 -12.13
N LYS A 44 -25.85 -47.65 -12.12
CA LYS A 44 -25.03 -48.52 -11.28
C LYS A 44 -23.56 -48.59 -11.71
N ALA A 45 -23.24 -48.34 -12.98
CA ALA A 45 -21.88 -48.24 -13.49
C ALA A 45 -21.25 -46.87 -13.20
N PHE A 46 -22.08 -45.83 -13.02
CA PHE A 46 -21.67 -44.47 -12.69
C PHE A 46 -21.97 -44.11 -11.23
N GLN A 47 -21.57 -44.98 -10.31
CA GLN A 47 -21.67 -44.67 -8.89
C GLN A 47 -20.70 -43.54 -8.55
N GLY A 48 -21.24 -42.49 -7.91
CA GLY A 48 -20.46 -41.38 -7.42
C GLY A 48 -19.38 -41.83 -6.43
N PRO A 49 -18.39 -40.98 -6.15
CA PRO A 49 -17.33 -41.32 -5.21
C PRO A 49 -17.92 -41.68 -3.83
N SER A 50 -17.48 -42.80 -3.26
CA SER A 50 -17.84 -43.19 -1.89
C SER A 50 -17.51 -42.07 -0.90
N THR A 51 -18.36 -41.88 0.11
CA THR A 51 -18.30 -40.78 1.10
C THR A 51 -16.95 -40.67 1.81
N GLY A 52 -16.26 -41.79 2.06
CA GLY A 52 -14.92 -41.82 2.66
C GLY A 52 -13.77 -41.77 1.65
N SER A 53 -14.04 -41.74 0.35
CA SER A 53 -13.01 -41.79 -0.68
C SER A 53 -12.27 -40.45 -0.81
N ARG A 54 -10.98 -40.51 -1.19
CA ARG A 54 -10.19 -39.32 -1.54
C ARG A 54 -10.87 -38.46 -2.62
N LYS A 55 -11.64 -39.09 -3.52
CA LYS A 55 -12.39 -38.38 -4.57
C LYS A 55 -13.54 -37.56 -3.98
N ALA A 56 -14.27 -38.10 -2.99
CA ALA A 56 -15.31 -37.36 -2.27
C ALA A 56 -14.72 -36.19 -1.48
N GLN A 57 -13.60 -36.39 -0.77
CA GLN A 57 -12.91 -35.30 -0.05
C GLN A 57 -12.44 -34.18 -0.98
N LYS A 58 -11.89 -34.53 -2.15
CA LYS A 58 -11.51 -33.53 -3.18
C LYS A 58 -12.72 -32.76 -3.70
N LEU A 59 -13.84 -33.45 -3.94
CA LEU A 59 -15.08 -32.81 -4.36
C LEU A 59 -15.58 -31.82 -3.30
N LEU A 60 -15.64 -32.23 -2.03
CA LEU A 60 -16.05 -31.37 -0.91
C LEU A 60 -15.18 -30.11 -0.82
N ARG A 61 -13.85 -30.26 -0.84
CA ARG A 61 -12.93 -29.12 -0.82
C ARG A 61 -13.09 -28.22 -2.06
N SER A 62 -13.43 -28.78 -3.21
CA SER A 62 -13.70 -28.01 -4.42
C SER A 62 -15.05 -27.28 -4.38
N VAL A 63 -16.04 -27.81 -3.67
CA VAL A 63 -17.32 -27.14 -3.43
C VAL A 63 -17.10 -26.00 -2.45
N GLU A 64 -16.44 -26.25 -1.31
CA GLU A 64 -16.08 -25.24 -0.30
C GLU A 64 -15.29 -24.08 -0.91
N LYS A 65 -14.29 -24.36 -1.75
CA LYS A 65 -13.53 -23.30 -2.46
C LYS A 65 -14.41 -22.46 -3.39
N ARG A 66 -15.37 -23.09 -4.08
CA ARG A 66 -16.29 -22.37 -4.95
C ARG A 66 -17.25 -21.52 -4.13
N GLU A 67 -17.74 -22.04 -3.02
CA GLU A 67 -18.60 -21.34 -2.08
C GLU A 67 -17.91 -20.11 -1.48
N ILE A 68 -16.66 -20.24 -1.02
CA ILE A 68 -15.85 -19.10 -0.53
C ILE A 68 -15.57 -18.07 -1.64
N ALA A 69 -15.50 -18.50 -2.90
CA ALA A 69 -15.27 -17.60 -4.03
C ALA A 69 -16.53 -16.85 -4.48
N LEU A 70 -17.74 -17.29 -4.09
CA LEU A 70 -18.97 -16.58 -4.40
C LEU A 70 -19.03 -15.28 -3.60
N HIS A 71 -19.21 -14.17 -4.31
CA HIS A 71 -19.39 -12.84 -3.76
C HIS A 71 -20.70 -12.24 -4.27
N LEU A 72 -21.27 -11.28 -3.55
CA LEU A 72 -22.44 -10.55 -4.05
C LEU A 72 -22.08 -9.86 -5.38
N PRO A 73 -22.84 -10.07 -6.46
CA PRO A 73 -22.61 -9.38 -7.71
C PRO A 73 -22.92 -7.89 -7.54
N THR A 74 -21.90 -7.06 -7.68
CA THR A 74 -22.03 -5.61 -7.64
C THR A 74 -21.72 -5.03 -9.01
N VAL A 75 -22.57 -4.11 -9.47
CA VAL A 75 -22.35 -3.39 -10.73
C VAL A 75 -21.32 -2.29 -10.48
N ASP A 76 -20.22 -2.30 -11.23
CA ASP A 76 -19.24 -1.21 -11.21
C ASP A 76 -19.76 -0.01 -12.01
N LYS A 77 -19.93 1.13 -11.33
CA LYS A 77 -20.41 2.40 -11.89
C LYS A 77 -19.28 3.41 -12.10
N THR A 78 -18.03 3.04 -11.81
CA THR A 78 -16.88 3.95 -11.88
C THR A 78 -16.40 4.22 -13.31
N LEU A 79 -16.88 3.46 -14.30
CA LEU A 79 -16.48 3.55 -15.72
C LEU A 79 -14.95 3.50 -15.94
N SER A 80 -14.22 2.94 -14.97
CA SER A 80 -12.79 2.65 -14.95
C SER A 80 -12.27 2.10 -16.28
N HIS A 81 -13.01 1.13 -16.83
CA HIS A 81 -12.72 0.46 -18.10
C HIS A 81 -12.72 1.37 -19.35
N LEU A 82 -13.36 2.54 -19.30
CA LEU A 82 -13.52 3.42 -20.48
C LEU A 82 -12.58 4.64 -20.46
N VAL A 83 -12.39 5.26 -19.29
CA VAL A 83 -11.68 6.55 -19.16
C VAL A 83 -10.25 6.38 -18.66
N GLY A 84 -9.92 5.19 -18.12
CA GLY A 84 -8.65 4.87 -17.50
C GLY A 84 -8.68 5.10 -15.98
N ASP A 85 -7.99 4.23 -15.26
CA ASP A 85 -8.05 4.22 -13.80
C ASP A 85 -7.35 5.44 -13.18
N PRO A 86 -7.99 6.13 -12.21
CA PRO A 86 -7.30 7.12 -11.40
C PRO A 86 -6.16 6.44 -10.61
N PRO A 87 -5.11 7.19 -10.22
CA PRO A 87 -4.04 6.64 -9.39
C PRO A 87 -4.58 6.04 -8.10
N LEU A 88 -4.14 4.82 -7.72
CA LEU A 88 -4.59 4.14 -6.51
C LEU A 88 -4.24 5.00 -5.28
N LEU A 89 -5.23 5.35 -4.45
CA LEU A 89 -4.99 6.15 -3.27
C LEU A 89 -4.49 5.29 -2.10
N VAL A 90 -3.27 5.58 -1.67
CA VAL A 90 -2.60 4.94 -0.56
C VAL A 90 -2.54 5.93 0.60
N ALA A 91 -3.33 5.67 1.63
CA ALA A 91 -3.28 6.43 2.87
C ALA A 91 -2.24 5.83 3.81
N VAL A 92 -1.32 6.66 4.32
CA VAL A 92 -0.41 6.30 5.40
C VAL A 92 -0.98 6.83 6.70
N VAL A 93 -1.35 5.90 7.58
CA VAL A 93 -2.05 6.21 8.83
C VAL A 93 -1.29 5.57 9.98
N GLY A 94 -1.24 6.25 11.12
CA GLY A 94 -0.64 5.73 12.32
C GLY A 94 -0.46 6.81 13.38
N PRO A 95 0.01 6.44 14.56
CA PRO A 95 0.13 7.34 15.69
C PRO A 95 1.13 8.50 15.46
N PRO A 96 1.23 9.48 16.37
CA PRO A 96 2.22 10.54 16.25
C PRO A 96 3.63 9.94 16.41
N GLY A 97 4.62 10.48 15.71
CA GLY A 97 6.01 10.04 15.89
C GLY A 97 6.40 8.68 15.29
N VAL A 98 5.47 7.88 14.73
CA VAL A 98 5.81 6.57 14.12
C VAL A 98 6.59 6.63 12.81
N GLY A 99 6.79 7.83 12.24
CA GLY A 99 7.56 8.03 11.01
C GLY A 99 6.74 7.97 9.72
N LYS A 100 5.47 8.39 9.74
CA LYS A 100 4.58 8.49 8.56
C LYS A 100 5.23 9.25 7.39
N THR A 101 5.66 10.47 7.64
CA THR A 101 6.36 11.32 6.67
C THR A 101 7.64 10.66 6.15
N THR A 102 8.41 10.01 7.02
CA THR A 102 9.65 9.30 6.65
C THR A 102 9.38 8.11 5.74
N LEU A 103 8.27 7.39 5.94
CA LEU A 103 7.86 6.30 5.06
C LEU A 103 7.51 6.82 3.66
N ILE A 104 6.71 7.88 3.57
CA ILE A 104 6.35 8.50 2.29
C ILE A 104 7.59 9.06 1.58
N ARG A 105 8.52 9.67 2.32
CA ARG A 105 9.81 10.15 1.80
C ARG A 105 10.62 9.00 1.20
N SER A 106 10.73 7.89 1.92
CA SER A 106 11.49 6.71 1.48
C SER A 106 10.85 6.05 0.25
N LEU A 107 9.52 5.96 0.20
CA LEU A 107 8.77 5.45 -0.95
C LEU A 107 8.96 6.36 -2.17
N THR A 108 8.81 7.67 -2.00
CA THR A 108 8.92 8.62 -3.10
C THR A 108 10.34 8.64 -3.67
N LYS A 109 11.36 8.57 -2.81
CA LYS A 109 12.75 8.41 -3.23
C LYS A 109 12.97 7.13 -4.01
N PHE A 110 12.34 6.02 -3.63
CA PHE A 110 12.44 4.76 -4.35
C PHE A 110 11.80 4.83 -5.76
N TYR A 111 10.66 5.51 -5.91
CA TYR A 111 9.97 5.64 -7.20
C TYR A 111 10.61 6.66 -8.12
N SER A 112 10.85 7.88 -7.63
CA SER A 112 11.29 9.01 -8.43
C SER A 112 12.81 9.21 -8.45
N ASN A 113 13.57 8.51 -7.60
CA ASN A 113 14.99 8.79 -7.31
C ASN A 113 15.27 10.23 -6.84
N ARG A 114 14.23 10.97 -6.43
CA ARG A 114 14.32 12.34 -5.91
C ARG A 114 14.08 12.33 -4.42
N ASN A 115 14.85 13.13 -3.67
CA ASN A 115 14.64 13.31 -2.24
C ASN A 115 13.66 14.47 -2.02
N LEU A 116 12.63 14.26 -1.19
CA LEU A 116 11.70 15.31 -0.78
C LEU A 116 11.97 15.66 0.68
N GLN A 117 12.26 16.91 1.00
CA GLN A 117 12.52 17.31 2.38
C GLN A 117 11.20 17.45 3.14
N ASN A 118 10.31 18.31 2.64
CA ASN A 118 9.00 18.57 3.23
C ASN A 118 7.91 17.96 2.37
N ILE A 119 7.09 17.09 2.98
CA ILE A 119 5.96 16.42 2.34
C ILE A 119 4.69 17.09 2.86
N HIS A 120 3.98 17.74 1.96
CA HIS A 120 2.66 18.31 2.22
C HIS A 120 1.73 17.95 1.07
N GLY A 121 0.48 17.62 1.42
CA GLY A 121 -0.53 17.23 0.46
C GLY A 121 -0.29 15.85 -0.19
N PRO A 122 -1.10 15.51 -1.19
CA PRO A 122 -0.99 14.24 -1.91
C PRO A 122 0.19 14.22 -2.88
N ILE A 123 0.86 13.05 -2.97
CA ILE A 123 2.00 12.81 -3.85
C ILE A 123 1.67 11.69 -4.82
N THR A 124 1.63 12.00 -6.12
CA THR A 124 1.34 11.02 -7.17
C THR A 124 2.62 10.57 -7.88
N VAL A 125 2.83 9.26 -7.97
CA VAL A 125 4.00 8.63 -8.61
C VAL A 125 3.60 7.51 -9.57
N VAL A 126 4.44 7.29 -10.57
CA VAL A 126 4.37 6.10 -11.43
C VAL A 126 5.07 4.93 -10.72
N ALA A 127 4.30 3.89 -10.37
CA ALA A 127 4.83 2.71 -9.68
C ALA A 127 5.12 1.54 -10.64
N GLY A 128 4.32 1.41 -11.70
CA GLY A 128 4.45 0.39 -12.74
C GLY A 128 4.08 0.98 -14.10
N GLN A 129 4.24 0.22 -15.17
CA GLN A 129 3.82 0.67 -16.51
C GLN A 129 2.29 0.88 -16.62
N SER A 130 1.52 0.14 -15.84
CA SER A 130 0.04 0.19 -15.81
C SER A 130 -0.52 0.70 -14.49
N ARG A 131 0.31 1.13 -13.55
CA ARG A 131 -0.09 1.45 -12.17
C ARG A 131 0.56 2.73 -11.67
N ARG A 132 -0.28 3.62 -11.16
CA ARG A 132 0.10 4.86 -10.47
C ARG A 132 -0.42 4.82 -9.05
N LEU A 133 0.32 5.43 -8.14
CA LEU A 133 -0.02 5.49 -6.73
C LEU A 133 -0.06 6.96 -6.31
N THR A 134 -1.07 7.34 -5.54
CA THR A 134 -1.09 8.62 -4.82
C THR A 134 -0.93 8.34 -3.35
N PHE A 135 0.09 8.91 -2.72
CA PHE A 135 0.31 8.84 -1.29
C PHE A 135 -0.34 10.04 -0.62
N ILE A 136 -1.09 9.78 0.45
CA ILE A 136 -1.59 10.81 1.35
C ILE A 136 -1.17 10.47 2.78
N GLU A 137 -0.57 11.44 3.46
CA GLU A 137 -0.33 11.34 4.89
C GLU A 137 -1.61 11.71 5.64
N CYS A 138 -2.06 10.85 6.55
CA CYS A 138 -3.18 11.17 7.43
C CYS A 138 -2.69 11.98 8.64
N PRO A 139 -3.23 13.20 8.86
CA PRO A 139 -3.08 13.90 10.13
C PRO A 139 -3.73 13.11 11.27
N ASN A 140 -3.33 13.40 12.51
CA ASN A 140 -3.85 12.71 13.70
C ASN A 140 -5.17 13.29 14.22
N HIS A 141 -5.90 14.03 13.40
CA HIS A 141 -7.22 14.55 13.75
C HIS A 141 -8.30 13.56 13.34
N LEU A 142 -9.31 13.37 14.21
CA LEU A 142 -10.40 12.43 13.97
C LEU A 142 -11.16 12.75 12.67
N ASP A 143 -11.36 14.04 12.38
CA ASP A 143 -12.05 14.50 11.18
C ASP A 143 -11.30 14.08 9.92
N ALA A 144 -9.98 14.31 9.90
CA ALA A 144 -9.12 13.92 8.81
C ALA A 144 -9.06 12.38 8.64
N MET A 145 -9.04 11.64 9.76
CA MET A 145 -9.13 10.17 9.73
C MET A 145 -10.45 9.69 9.10
N CYS A 146 -11.57 10.31 9.43
CA CYS A 146 -12.87 10.01 8.86
C CYS A 146 -12.89 10.24 7.34
N ASP A 147 -12.35 11.36 6.88
CA ASP A 147 -12.36 11.70 5.46
C ASP A 147 -11.40 10.82 4.67
N VAL A 148 -10.20 10.57 5.18
CA VAL A 148 -9.23 9.65 4.57
C VAL A 148 -9.78 8.23 4.49
N ALA A 149 -10.48 7.75 5.53
CA ALA A 149 -11.08 6.41 5.53
C ALA A 149 -12.12 6.23 4.41
N LYS A 150 -12.95 7.26 4.13
CA LYS A 150 -13.94 7.23 3.05
C LYS A 150 -13.29 7.12 1.67
N ILE A 151 -12.11 7.74 1.46
CA ILE A 151 -11.48 7.85 0.14
C ILE A 151 -10.35 6.83 -0.13
N ALA A 152 -9.69 6.29 0.90
CA ALA A 152 -8.49 5.46 0.76
C ALA A 152 -8.74 4.07 0.11
N ASP A 153 -8.08 3.77 -1.01
CA ASP A 153 -8.17 2.45 -1.68
C ASP A 153 -7.33 1.39 -0.96
N LEU A 154 -6.16 1.82 -0.48
CA LEU A 154 -5.22 1.02 0.30
C LEU A 154 -4.78 1.83 1.52
N VAL A 155 -4.75 1.19 2.68
CA VAL A 155 -4.20 1.80 3.91
C VAL A 155 -2.91 1.11 4.30
N LEU A 156 -1.85 1.90 4.50
CA LEU A 156 -0.64 1.48 5.18
C LEU A 156 -0.74 1.91 6.65
N LEU A 157 -1.09 0.95 7.50
CA LEU A 157 -1.25 1.18 8.94
C LEU A 157 0.11 1.03 9.61
N MET A 158 0.71 2.15 9.99
CA MET A 158 1.96 2.21 10.72
C MET A 158 1.73 1.94 12.21
N VAL A 159 2.51 1.02 12.75
CA VAL A 159 2.49 0.63 14.16
C VAL A 159 3.90 0.75 14.71
N ASP A 160 4.05 1.24 15.94
CA ASP A 160 5.33 1.20 16.63
C ASP A 160 5.62 -0.23 17.12
N GLY A 161 6.78 -0.78 16.76
CA GLY A 161 7.24 -2.10 17.21
C GLY A 161 7.56 -2.16 18.70
N SER A 162 8.07 -1.06 19.26
CA SER A 162 8.45 -0.93 20.66
C SER A 162 7.20 -0.77 21.52
N TYR A 163 6.46 0.34 21.34
CA TYR A 163 5.25 0.63 22.10
C TYR A 163 4.09 -0.33 21.80
N GLY A 164 3.81 -0.55 20.51
CA GLY A 164 2.74 -1.44 20.03
C GLY A 164 1.59 -0.67 19.40
N PHE A 165 0.37 -1.16 19.59
CA PHE A 165 -0.84 -0.51 19.10
C PHE A 165 -1.26 0.60 20.05
N GLU A 166 -1.45 1.79 19.51
CA GLU A 166 -1.94 2.97 20.23
C GLU A 166 -3.44 3.20 19.98
N MET A 167 -4.07 4.02 20.82
CA MET A 167 -5.49 4.36 20.71
C MET A 167 -5.86 4.94 19.35
N GLU A 168 -5.05 5.86 18.80
CA GLU A 168 -5.27 6.46 17.47
C GLU A 168 -5.37 5.41 16.35
N THR A 169 -4.63 4.30 16.49
CA THR A 169 -4.68 3.19 15.51
C THR A 169 -6.02 2.47 15.59
N PHE A 170 -6.55 2.25 16.80
CA PHE A 170 -7.84 1.61 17.02
C PHE A 170 -9.02 2.49 16.62
N GLU A 171 -8.92 3.80 16.86
CA GLU A 171 -9.91 4.78 16.41
C GLU A 171 -10.05 4.74 14.88
N PHE A 172 -8.93 4.81 14.16
CA PHE A 172 -8.94 4.71 12.70
C PHE A 172 -9.51 3.39 12.19
N LEU A 173 -9.13 2.26 12.82
CA LEU A 173 -9.66 0.94 12.46
C LEU A 173 -11.18 0.88 12.63
N THR A 174 -11.71 1.43 13.72
CA THR A 174 -13.15 1.46 14.01
C THR A 174 -13.91 2.33 13.01
N ILE A 175 -13.40 3.54 12.73
CA ILE A 175 -13.95 4.44 11.70
C ILE A 175 -14.03 3.73 10.35
N THR A 176 -12.97 3.00 10.01
CA THR A 176 -12.88 2.32 8.73
C THR A 176 -13.80 1.10 8.63
N GLN A 177 -14.06 0.40 9.74
CA GLN A 177 -15.05 -0.68 9.78
C GLN A 177 -16.47 -0.14 9.48
N VAL A 178 -16.79 1.06 9.95
CA VAL A 178 -18.11 1.70 9.72
C VAL A 178 -18.25 2.21 8.27
N HIS A 179 -17.25 2.92 7.74
CA HIS A 179 -17.33 3.49 6.39
C HIS A 179 -17.11 2.48 5.25
N GLY A 180 -16.62 1.29 5.60
CA GLY A 180 -16.29 0.23 4.66
C GLY A 180 -14.80 -0.05 4.67
N PHE A 181 -14.46 -1.31 4.92
CA PHE A 181 -13.07 -1.71 5.17
C PHE A 181 -12.28 -1.82 3.85
N PRO A 182 -11.32 -0.92 3.55
CA PRO A 182 -10.42 -1.04 2.42
C PRO A 182 -9.36 -2.11 2.70
N LYS A 183 -8.55 -2.45 1.70
CA LYS A 183 -7.41 -3.33 1.94
C LYS A 183 -6.40 -2.60 2.82
N MET A 184 -5.93 -3.27 3.86
CA MET A 184 -4.94 -2.71 4.80
C MET A 184 -3.69 -3.57 4.84
N PHE A 185 -2.53 -2.92 4.87
CA PHE A 185 -1.25 -3.53 5.19
C PHE A 185 -0.69 -2.89 6.44
N GLY A 186 -0.21 -3.72 7.36
CA GLY A 186 0.46 -3.24 8.55
C GLY A 186 1.94 -3.00 8.24
N VAL A 187 2.50 -1.91 8.77
CA VAL A 187 3.91 -1.57 8.69
C VAL A 187 4.42 -1.33 10.10
N VAL A 188 5.34 -2.16 10.57
CA VAL A 188 5.94 -2.02 11.90
C VAL A 188 7.23 -1.24 11.81
N SER A 189 7.31 -0.15 12.57
CA SER A 189 8.48 0.73 12.70
C SER A 189 9.22 0.48 14.03
N HIS A 190 10.31 1.24 14.29
CA HIS A 190 11.02 1.29 15.58
C HIS A 190 11.38 -0.07 16.21
N LEU A 191 11.75 -1.04 15.37
CA LEU A 191 12.19 -2.36 15.82
C LEU A 191 13.65 -2.39 16.30
N ASP A 192 14.34 -1.27 16.18
CA ASP A 192 15.71 -1.00 16.60
C ASP A 192 15.85 -0.79 18.11
N GLU A 193 14.79 -0.33 18.79
CA GLU A 193 14.78 -0.19 20.25
C GLU A 193 14.93 -1.54 20.98
N LEU A 194 14.51 -2.63 20.32
CA LEU A 194 14.59 -3.99 20.85
C LEU A 194 15.99 -4.59 20.65
N LYS A 195 16.86 -4.39 21.64
CA LYS A 195 18.26 -4.87 21.62
C LYS A 195 18.40 -6.41 21.49
N THR A 196 17.45 -7.18 22.02
CA THR A 196 17.55 -8.64 22.10
C THR A 196 16.81 -9.34 20.96
N GLY A 197 17.52 -10.16 20.16
CA GLY A 197 16.93 -10.88 19.01
C GLY A 197 15.79 -11.85 19.36
N LYS A 198 15.82 -12.49 20.55
CA LYS A 198 14.70 -13.32 21.03
C LYS A 198 13.45 -12.49 21.33
N ALA A 199 13.62 -11.33 21.97
CA ALA A 199 12.53 -10.40 22.25
C ALA A 199 11.93 -9.85 20.95
N LEU A 200 12.76 -9.49 19.98
CA LEU A 200 12.33 -9.04 18.65
C LEU A 200 11.45 -10.09 17.95
N LYS A 201 11.85 -11.37 17.95
CA LYS A 201 11.05 -12.46 17.35
C LYS A 201 9.71 -12.64 18.08
N LYS A 202 9.71 -12.61 19.42
CA LYS A 202 8.49 -12.71 20.23
C LYS A 202 7.54 -11.55 19.96
N ARG A 203 8.07 -10.32 19.89
CA ARG A 203 7.30 -9.10 19.62
C ARG A 203 6.71 -9.09 18.22
N LYS A 204 7.50 -9.43 17.19
CA LYS A 204 7.00 -9.59 15.81
C LYS A 204 5.87 -10.62 15.71
N LYS A 205 5.97 -11.74 16.43
CA LYS A 205 4.91 -12.75 16.48
C LYS A 205 3.65 -12.20 17.17
N PHE A 206 3.82 -11.51 18.30
CA PHE A 206 2.72 -10.89 19.04
C PHE A 206 1.99 -9.83 18.21
N LEU A 207 2.72 -8.89 17.61
CA LEU A 207 2.14 -7.83 16.77
C LEU A 207 1.42 -8.41 15.55
N ARG A 208 1.99 -9.43 14.91
CA ARG A 208 1.30 -10.10 13.79
C ARG A 208 0.00 -10.77 14.21
N HIS A 209 0.01 -11.47 15.34
CA HIS A 209 -1.20 -12.11 15.86
C HIS A 209 -2.25 -11.06 16.25
N ARG A 210 -1.85 -9.99 16.93
CA ARG A 210 -2.75 -8.89 17.29
C ARG A 210 -3.33 -8.22 16.05
N PHE A 211 -2.50 -7.92 15.05
CA PHE A 211 -2.94 -7.34 13.78
C PHE A 211 -3.97 -8.22 13.06
N TRP A 212 -3.82 -9.56 13.13
CA TRP A 212 -4.81 -10.49 12.55
C TRP A 212 -6.16 -10.47 13.26
N HIS A 213 -6.17 -10.27 14.58
CA HIS A 213 -7.42 -10.14 15.35
C HIS A 213 -8.14 -8.83 15.06
N GLU A 214 -7.41 -7.73 14.87
CA GLU A 214 -8.00 -6.40 14.69
C GLU A 214 -8.43 -6.09 13.25
N VAL A 215 -7.68 -6.58 12.26
CA VAL A 215 -7.92 -6.27 10.84
C VAL A 215 -8.64 -7.43 10.16
N ALA A 216 -7.92 -8.50 9.91
CA ALA A 216 -8.42 -9.73 9.30
C ALA A 216 -7.38 -10.83 9.44
N ALA A 217 -7.85 -12.07 9.61
CA ALA A 217 -6.98 -13.24 9.62
C ALA A 217 -6.18 -13.34 8.32
N GLY A 218 -4.85 -13.39 8.43
CA GLY A 218 -3.96 -13.46 7.26
C GLY A 218 -3.62 -12.11 6.63
N ALA A 219 -4.00 -10.98 7.24
CA ALA A 219 -3.55 -9.67 6.80
C ALA A 219 -2.01 -9.57 6.82
N LYS A 220 -1.44 -8.88 5.82
CA LYS A 220 0.01 -8.79 5.64
C LYS A 220 0.59 -7.70 6.55
N LEU A 221 1.56 -8.09 7.37
CA LEU A 221 2.32 -7.19 8.25
C LEU A 221 3.79 -7.19 7.80
N HIS A 222 4.31 -6.04 7.40
CA HIS A 222 5.71 -5.85 7.04
C HIS A 222 6.47 -5.18 8.18
N CYS A 223 7.66 -5.67 8.50
CA CYS A 223 8.50 -5.14 9.56
C CYS A 223 9.66 -4.38 8.94
N LEU A 224 9.71 -3.07 9.13
CA LEU A 224 10.82 -2.25 8.65
C LEU A 224 12.04 -2.51 9.51
N ALA A 225 13.20 -2.57 8.86
CA ALA A 225 14.45 -2.65 9.56
C ALA A 225 14.93 -1.22 9.94
N PRO A 226 15.85 -1.08 10.92
CA PRO A 226 16.36 0.21 11.38
C PRO A 226 16.70 1.16 10.23
N MET A 227 16.36 2.44 10.42
CA MET A 227 16.61 3.51 9.47
C MET A 227 18.11 3.75 9.30
N VAL A 228 18.50 4.16 8.10
CA VAL A 228 19.88 4.55 7.76
C VAL A 228 19.84 5.94 7.15
N ARG A 229 20.52 6.92 7.77
CA ARG A 229 20.54 8.33 7.32
C ARG A 229 19.14 8.94 7.16
N GLY A 230 18.25 8.69 8.13
CA GLY A 230 16.89 9.24 8.13
C GLY A 230 15.95 8.68 7.08
N LEU A 231 16.32 7.57 6.42
CA LEU A 231 15.50 6.88 5.42
C LEU A 231 15.43 5.39 5.72
N TYR A 232 14.35 4.75 5.26
CA TYR A 232 14.25 3.29 5.32
C TYR A 232 15.12 2.63 4.25
N ARG A 233 15.49 1.36 4.50
CA ARG A 233 16.33 0.60 3.58
C ARG A 233 15.60 0.34 2.26
N PRO A 234 16.27 0.49 1.10
CA PRO A 234 15.66 0.21 -0.20
C PRO A 234 15.08 -1.20 -0.35
N THR A 235 15.65 -2.20 0.35
CA THR A 235 15.16 -3.59 0.33
C THR A 235 13.77 -3.76 0.95
N ASP A 236 13.51 -3.02 2.03
CA ASP A 236 12.24 -3.08 2.75
C ASP A 236 11.18 -2.30 1.97
N VAL A 237 11.58 -1.14 1.43
CA VAL A 237 10.74 -0.34 0.53
C VAL A 237 10.38 -1.12 -0.74
N LEU A 238 11.32 -1.85 -1.34
CA LEU A 238 11.07 -2.74 -2.48
C LEU A 238 10.06 -3.84 -2.13
N SER A 239 10.13 -4.38 -0.91
CA SER A 239 9.19 -5.39 -0.43
C SER A 239 7.78 -4.81 -0.26
N LEU A 240 7.66 -3.61 0.32
CA LEU A 240 6.39 -2.87 0.41
C LEU A 240 5.82 -2.54 -0.97
N HIS A 241 6.65 -2.04 -1.89
CA HIS A 241 6.27 -1.76 -3.27
C HIS A 241 5.63 -2.98 -3.96
N ARG A 242 6.25 -4.17 -3.82
CA ARG A 242 5.69 -5.41 -4.38
C ARG A 242 4.31 -5.74 -3.80
N LEU A 243 4.11 -5.48 -2.50
CA LEU A 243 2.80 -5.66 -1.87
C LEU A 243 1.77 -4.72 -2.48
N MET A 244 2.11 -3.45 -2.62
CA MET A 244 1.21 -2.41 -3.13
C MET A 244 0.80 -2.62 -4.60
N ILE A 245 1.73 -2.98 -5.48
CA ILE A 245 1.42 -3.23 -6.90
C ILE A 245 0.46 -4.42 -7.07
N SER A 246 0.58 -5.43 -6.20
CA SER A 246 -0.28 -6.62 -6.25
C SER A 246 -1.71 -6.37 -5.75
N VAL A 247 -2.00 -5.17 -5.24
CA VAL A 247 -3.33 -4.85 -4.70
C VAL A 247 -4.28 -4.52 -5.83
N GLU A 248 -5.39 -5.25 -5.85
CA GLU A 248 -6.61 -4.84 -6.52
C GLU A 248 -7.54 -4.19 -5.49
N PRO A 249 -7.95 -2.92 -5.68
CA PRO A 249 -8.86 -2.27 -4.75
C PRO A 249 -10.23 -2.95 -4.76
N LYS A 250 -10.86 -3.06 -3.59
CA LYS A 250 -12.25 -3.52 -3.48
C LYS A 250 -13.16 -2.33 -3.74
N LEU A 251 -14.12 -2.49 -4.63
CA LEU A 251 -15.11 -1.44 -4.88
C LEU A 251 -16.05 -1.33 -3.66
N GLN A 252 -15.96 -0.21 -2.96
CA GLN A 252 -16.82 0.10 -1.82
C GLN A 252 -18.16 0.69 -2.31
N SER A 253 -19.25 0.41 -1.58
CA SER A 253 -20.59 0.87 -1.95
C SER A 253 -20.64 2.40 -2.11
N TRP A 254 -20.09 3.14 -1.13
CA TRP A 254 -20.06 4.60 -1.14
C TRP A 254 -19.34 5.19 -2.37
N ARG A 255 -18.16 4.63 -2.72
CA ARG A 255 -17.37 5.08 -3.88
C ARG A 255 -18.00 4.72 -5.21
N ASN A 256 -18.83 3.68 -5.22
CA ASN A 256 -19.56 3.29 -6.40
C ASN A 256 -20.76 4.21 -6.68
N THR A 257 -21.34 4.81 -5.64
CA THR A 257 -22.53 5.68 -5.78
C THR A 257 -22.19 7.16 -5.89
N HIS A 258 -21.11 7.61 -5.24
CA HIS A 258 -20.73 9.02 -5.16
C HIS A 258 -19.50 9.35 -6.00
N SER A 259 -19.45 10.60 -6.45
CA SER A 259 -18.27 11.20 -7.08
C SER A 259 -17.39 11.82 -6.00
N CYS A 260 -16.08 11.63 -6.08
CA CYS A 260 -15.12 12.22 -5.16
C CYS A 260 -13.91 12.72 -5.94
N VAL A 261 -13.32 13.83 -5.50
CA VAL A 261 -12.05 14.34 -6.03
C VAL A 261 -11.12 14.54 -4.85
N LEU A 262 -9.94 13.92 -4.92
CA LEU A 262 -8.86 14.28 -4.02
C LEU A 262 -8.15 15.49 -4.63
N ILE A 263 -8.14 16.60 -3.90
CA ILE A 263 -7.56 17.86 -4.36
C ILE A 263 -6.04 17.77 -4.25
N ASP A 264 -5.36 17.89 -5.39
CA ASP A 264 -3.90 17.93 -5.47
C ASP A 264 -3.39 19.38 -5.41
N ARG A 265 -4.05 20.31 -6.11
CA ARG A 265 -3.72 21.75 -6.17
C ARG A 265 -5.02 22.55 -6.06
N PHE A 266 -4.95 23.72 -5.44
CA PHE A 266 -6.05 24.69 -5.46
C PHE A 266 -5.50 26.09 -5.75
N GLU A 267 -6.32 26.93 -6.38
CA GLU A 267 -5.97 28.29 -6.77
C GLU A 267 -7.13 29.23 -6.49
N ASP A 268 -6.81 30.42 -6.00
CA ASP A 268 -7.77 31.50 -5.82
C ASP A 268 -7.86 32.30 -7.13
N LEU A 269 -9.03 32.30 -7.77
CA LEU A 269 -9.31 33.03 -9.02
C LEU A 269 -9.89 34.42 -8.76
N THR A 270 -10.06 34.80 -7.49
CA THR A 270 -10.65 36.09 -7.11
C THR A 270 -9.70 37.23 -7.47
N ASP A 271 -10.26 38.33 -7.99
CA ASP A 271 -9.45 39.52 -8.31
C ASP A 271 -8.76 40.06 -7.04
N PRO A 272 -7.45 40.41 -7.12
CA PRO A 272 -6.66 40.79 -5.96
C PRO A 272 -7.12 42.10 -5.29
N GLU A 273 -7.93 42.90 -5.98
CA GLU A 273 -8.49 44.15 -5.46
C GLU A 273 -9.66 43.91 -4.48
N LEU A 274 -10.27 42.72 -4.47
CA LEU A 274 -11.33 42.40 -3.53
C LEU A 274 -10.78 42.19 -2.11
N GLY A 275 -11.38 42.91 -1.15
CA GLY A 275 -10.98 42.87 0.25
C GLY A 275 -11.17 41.49 0.93
N PRO A 276 -10.55 41.28 2.10
CA PRO A 276 -10.43 39.97 2.76
C PRO A 276 -11.74 39.31 3.25
N GLY A 277 -12.89 40.00 3.19
CA GLY A 277 -14.19 39.47 3.60
C GLY A 277 -15.16 39.16 2.46
N SER A 278 -14.74 39.30 1.21
CA SER A 278 -15.58 39.03 0.03
C SER A 278 -15.64 37.53 -0.31
N PRO A 279 -16.74 37.05 -0.94
CA PRO A 279 -16.82 35.68 -1.43
C PRO A 279 -15.75 35.44 -2.50
N ARG A 280 -14.97 34.36 -2.34
CA ARG A 280 -13.86 34.01 -3.23
C ARG A 280 -14.24 32.87 -4.17
N THR A 281 -13.79 32.98 -5.41
CA THR A 281 -13.91 31.90 -6.40
C THR A 281 -12.62 31.09 -6.39
N VAL A 282 -12.71 29.80 -6.06
CA VAL A 282 -11.54 28.92 -5.95
C VAL A 282 -11.63 27.81 -6.99
N ALA A 283 -10.55 27.59 -7.73
CA ALA A 283 -10.38 26.46 -8.62
C ALA A 283 -9.68 25.30 -7.89
N PHE A 284 -10.28 24.11 -7.97
CA PHE A 284 -9.71 22.89 -7.40
C PHE A 284 -9.27 21.94 -8.51
N PHE A 285 -8.05 21.43 -8.40
CA PHE A 285 -7.45 20.50 -9.36
C PHE A 285 -7.17 19.16 -8.67
N GLY A 286 -7.51 18.07 -9.33
CA GLY A 286 -7.27 16.73 -8.81
C GLY A 286 -7.85 15.64 -9.69
N TYR A 287 -7.59 14.39 -9.32
CA TYR A 287 -8.14 13.24 -10.03
C TYR A 287 -9.57 12.94 -9.55
N ALA A 288 -10.50 12.87 -10.51
CA ALA A 288 -11.85 12.40 -10.26
C ALA A 288 -11.87 10.88 -9.97
N ARG A 289 -12.63 10.49 -8.96
CA ARG A 289 -12.76 9.11 -8.44
C ARG A 289 -14.23 8.78 -8.25
N GLY A 290 -14.55 7.48 -8.32
CA GLY A 290 -15.91 6.99 -8.15
C GLY A 290 -16.77 7.27 -9.37
N ARG A 291 -18.00 7.76 -9.16
CA ARG A 291 -18.93 8.07 -10.24
C ARG A 291 -18.47 9.32 -11.04
N PRO A 292 -18.68 9.38 -12.36
CA PRO A 292 -18.39 10.59 -13.14
C PRO A 292 -19.15 11.82 -12.64
N LEU A 293 -18.44 12.94 -12.52
CA LEU A 293 -19.01 14.23 -12.12
C LEU A 293 -19.91 14.83 -13.21
N ARG A 294 -20.93 15.57 -12.79
CA ARG A 294 -21.84 16.32 -13.68
C ARG A 294 -21.70 17.82 -13.45
N PRO A 295 -21.76 18.64 -14.51
CA PRO A 295 -21.87 20.09 -14.37
C PRO A 295 -23.09 20.48 -13.54
N GLY A 296 -22.97 21.51 -12.68
CA GLY A 296 -24.06 21.99 -11.83
C GLY A 296 -24.41 21.07 -10.64
N GLN A 297 -23.66 20.01 -10.39
CA GLN A 297 -23.85 19.16 -9.22
C GLN A 297 -23.43 19.89 -7.93
N LEU A 298 -24.16 19.63 -6.84
CA LEU A 298 -23.78 20.06 -5.49
C LEU A 298 -22.58 19.24 -4.99
N VAL A 299 -21.59 19.92 -4.44
CA VAL A 299 -20.38 19.32 -3.87
C VAL A 299 -20.25 19.74 -2.41
N HIS A 300 -19.95 18.75 -1.56
CA HIS A 300 -19.62 19.00 -0.17
C HIS A 300 -18.10 19.05 -0.02
N LEU A 301 -17.59 20.15 0.54
CA LEU A 301 -16.20 20.27 0.95
C LEU A 301 -16.10 20.02 2.45
N PRO A 302 -15.47 18.92 2.90
CA PRO A 302 -15.35 18.59 4.31
C PRO A 302 -14.76 19.76 5.11
N GLY A 303 -15.45 20.18 6.17
CA GLY A 303 -15.06 21.29 7.03
C GLY A 303 -15.43 22.69 6.53
N LEU A 304 -15.85 22.86 5.27
CA LEU A 304 -16.25 24.17 4.71
C LEU A 304 -17.76 24.26 4.47
N GLY A 305 -18.40 23.20 3.96
CA GLY A 305 -19.84 23.17 3.69
C GLY A 305 -20.19 22.74 2.27
N ASP A 306 -21.44 23.02 1.87
CA ASP A 306 -22.01 22.65 0.58
C ASP A 306 -21.93 23.80 -0.42
N PHE A 307 -21.46 23.50 -1.62
CA PHE A 307 -21.27 24.46 -2.70
C PHE A 307 -21.80 23.91 -4.02
N ALA A 308 -22.27 24.79 -4.91
CA ALA A 308 -22.62 24.42 -6.27
C ALA A 308 -21.40 24.53 -7.20
N LEU A 309 -21.18 23.54 -8.06
CA LEU A 309 -20.11 23.61 -9.06
C LEU A 309 -20.40 24.67 -10.12
N ALA A 310 -19.60 25.73 -10.16
CA ALA A 310 -19.68 26.77 -11.19
C ALA A 310 -19.23 26.28 -12.57
N GLY A 311 -18.20 25.43 -12.63
CA GLY A 311 -17.67 24.89 -13.88
C GLY A 311 -16.83 23.64 -13.66
N LEU A 312 -16.75 22.80 -14.70
CA LEU A 312 -15.92 21.60 -14.73
C LEU A 312 -15.13 21.59 -16.04
N SER A 313 -13.80 21.54 -15.94
CA SER A 313 -12.93 21.36 -17.10
C SER A 313 -12.06 20.11 -16.93
N ARG A 314 -11.81 19.40 -18.04
CA ARG A 314 -10.87 18.27 -18.05
C ARG A 314 -9.51 18.77 -18.50
N LEU A 315 -8.49 18.51 -17.69
CA LEU A 315 -7.10 18.83 -18.02
C LEU A 315 -6.34 17.58 -18.48
N ALA A 316 -5.20 17.84 -19.12
CA ALA A 316 -4.24 16.79 -19.43
C ALA A 316 -3.64 16.22 -18.13
N ASP A 317 -3.40 14.91 -18.14
CA ASP A 317 -2.91 14.19 -16.99
C ASP A 317 -1.44 14.56 -16.69
N PRO A 318 -1.11 15.08 -15.49
CA PRO A 318 0.26 15.48 -15.16
C PRO A 318 1.20 14.27 -15.00
N VAL A 319 0.65 13.08 -14.73
CA VAL A 319 1.40 11.82 -14.57
C VAL A 319 0.83 10.79 -15.53
N ALA A 320 0.91 11.10 -16.83
CA ALA A 320 0.41 10.23 -17.87
C ALA A 320 1.19 8.90 -17.91
N LEU A 321 0.46 7.78 -17.86
CA LEU A 321 1.05 6.50 -18.22
C LEU A 321 1.38 6.53 -19.72
N ALA A 322 2.59 6.09 -20.07
CA ALA A 322 2.98 6.01 -21.48
C ALA A 322 1.93 5.16 -22.22
N PRO A 323 1.34 5.67 -23.33
CA PRO A 323 0.37 4.91 -24.08
C PRO A 323 1.02 3.60 -24.49
N SER A 324 0.27 2.51 -24.34
CA SER A 324 0.72 1.20 -24.81
C SER A 324 0.84 1.32 -26.34
N SER A 325 2.02 1.62 -26.86
CA SER A 325 2.25 1.54 -28.30
C SER A 325 1.99 0.09 -28.68
N ALA A 326 0.94 -0.12 -29.46
CA ALA A 326 0.31 -1.41 -29.76
C ALA A 326 1.17 -2.32 -30.68
N GLY A 327 2.45 -2.49 -30.34
CA GLY A 327 3.39 -3.30 -31.13
C GLY A 327 4.80 -3.43 -30.54
N SER A 328 5.18 -2.64 -29.53
CA SER A 328 6.47 -2.83 -28.85
C SER A 328 6.26 -3.69 -27.61
N SER A 329 6.98 -4.81 -27.52
CA SER A 329 6.93 -5.73 -26.38
C SER A 329 6.98 -4.94 -25.07
N ARG A 330 5.99 -5.12 -24.19
CA ARG A 330 6.03 -4.56 -22.83
C ARG A 330 7.30 -5.06 -22.14
N GLY A 331 8.36 -4.26 -22.18
CA GLY A 331 9.53 -4.50 -21.35
C GLY A 331 9.05 -4.57 -19.90
N ARG A 332 9.53 -5.50 -19.08
CA ARG A 332 9.02 -5.62 -17.69
C ARG A 332 9.48 -4.46 -16.79
N HIS A 333 10.38 -3.61 -17.29
CA HIS A 333 11.05 -2.57 -16.52
C HIS A 333 10.55 -1.18 -16.89
N LEU A 334 10.41 -0.32 -15.88
CA LEU A 334 10.17 1.11 -16.03
C LEU A 334 11.49 1.83 -16.33
N SER A 335 11.52 2.61 -17.40
CA SER A 335 12.67 3.47 -17.71
C SER A 335 12.71 4.68 -16.76
N ALA A 336 13.89 5.31 -16.62
CA ALA A 336 14.03 6.49 -15.77
C ALA A 336 13.14 7.67 -16.23
N LYS A 337 12.96 7.85 -17.54
CA LYS A 337 12.10 8.89 -18.12
C LYS A 337 10.61 8.71 -17.79
N GLN A 338 10.18 7.45 -17.58
CA GLN A 338 8.80 7.12 -17.20
C GLN A 338 8.53 7.30 -15.70
N ARG A 339 9.57 7.50 -14.87
CA ARG A 339 9.42 7.73 -13.42
C ARG A 339 9.06 9.19 -13.16
N GLN A 340 7.80 9.51 -13.42
CA GLN A 340 7.24 10.83 -13.16
C GLN A 340 6.75 10.93 -11.70
N LEU A 341 6.85 12.15 -11.18
CA LEU A 341 6.44 12.55 -9.84
C LEU A 341 5.62 13.84 -9.97
N HIS A 342 4.43 13.85 -9.39
CA HIS A 342 3.60 15.04 -9.26
C HIS A 342 3.26 15.26 -7.80
N ALA A 343 3.74 16.38 -7.26
CA ALA A 343 3.53 16.78 -5.88
C ALA A 343 3.57 18.32 -5.81
N PRO A 344 2.45 19.00 -6.10
CA PRO A 344 2.44 20.46 -6.27
C PRO A 344 2.74 21.23 -4.97
N PHE A 345 2.40 20.67 -3.81
CA PHE A 345 2.64 21.29 -2.49
C PHE A 345 3.86 20.73 -1.75
N ALA A 346 4.53 19.72 -2.30
CA ALA A 346 5.77 19.19 -1.73
C ALA A 346 6.98 19.87 -2.37
N ASP A 347 8.10 19.89 -1.63
CA ASP A 347 9.36 20.42 -2.16
C ASP A 347 9.99 19.41 -3.13
N VAL A 348 9.87 19.69 -4.44
CA VAL A 348 10.43 18.86 -5.50
C VAL A 348 11.65 19.55 -6.10
N GLY A 349 12.83 19.08 -5.71
CA GLY A 349 14.10 19.58 -6.27
C GLY A 349 14.49 20.97 -5.77
N GLY A 350 14.12 21.31 -4.53
CA GLY A 350 14.42 22.60 -3.92
C GLY A 350 13.43 23.70 -4.30
N LEU A 351 12.37 23.37 -5.05
CA LEU A 351 11.33 24.32 -5.43
C LEU A 351 10.07 24.06 -4.60
N ARG A 352 9.67 25.05 -3.80
CA ARG A 352 8.42 25.03 -3.04
C ARG A 352 7.51 26.14 -3.54
N TYR A 353 6.33 25.75 -4.00
CA TYR A 353 5.26 26.68 -4.34
C TYR A 353 4.46 27.00 -3.06
N ASP A 354 4.38 28.29 -2.73
CA ASP A 354 3.46 28.81 -1.73
C ASP A 354 2.50 29.80 -2.41
N ARG A 355 1.40 30.15 -1.74
CA ARG A 355 0.36 31.04 -2.25
C ARG A 355 0.91 32.38 -2.77
N ASN A 356 1.99 32.87 -2.16
CA ASN A 356 2.54 34.19 -2.40
C ASN A 356 3.91 34.18 -3.09
N GLY A 357 4.44 33.02 -3.51
CA GLY A 357 5.75 32.98 -4.14
C GLY A 357 6.33 31.57 -4.32
N VAL A 358 7.44 31.53 -5.05
CA VAL A 358 8.21 30.32 -5.29
C VAL A 358 9.49 30.38 -4.47
N HIS A 359 9.64 29.48 -3.52
CA HIS A 359 10.83 29.39 -2.67
C HIS A 359 11.83 28.40 -3.27
N LEU A 360 13.05 28.88 -3.51
CA LEU A 360 14.18 28.10 -4.00
C LEU A 360 15.13 27.78 -2.84
N SER A 361 15.30 26.50 -2.54
CA SER A 361 16.31 25.98 -1.62
C SER A 361 17.46 25.44 -2.45
N GLY A 362 18.56 26.19 -2.54
CA GLY A 362 19.75 25.76 -3.28
C GLY A 362 20.58 24.77 -2.47
N ASP A 363 20.61 23.50 -2.88
CA ASP A 363 21.63 22.55 -2.41
C ASP A 363 22.97 22.93 -3.06
N GLY A 364 23.77 23.73 -2.36
CA GLY A 364 25.11 24.15 -2.79
C GLY A 364 26.13 23.02 -2.74
N GLU A 365 26.12 22.12 -3.73
CA GLU A 365 27.27 21.27 -4.06
C GLU A 365 28.12 22.00 -5.13
N GLY A 366 28.90 22.98 -4.68
CA GLY A 366 29.74 23.82 -5.54
C GLY A 366 30.56 24.80 -4.71
N GLY A 367 31.56 24.30 -4.00
CA GLY A 367 32.40 25.12 -3.11
C GLY A 367 33.74 24.49 -2.80
N GLY A 368 34.44 24.02 -3.84
CA GLY A 368 35.88 23.75 -3.76
C GLY A 368 36.60 25.03 -3.33
N ALA A 369 37.37 24.94 -2.26
CA ALA A 369 38.10 26.04 -1.68
C ALA A 369 39.03 26.72 -2.70
N ALA A 370 38.69 27.94 -3.11
CA ALA A 370 39.64 28.92 -3.61
C ALA A 370 39.38 30.23 -2.86
N ARG A 371 40.16 30.46 -1.80
CA ARG A 371 40.19 31.72 -1.05
C ARG A 371 40.79 32.83 -1.93
N GLY A 372 39.98 33.43 -2.78
CA GLY A 372 40.24 34.77 -3.33
C GLY A 372 39.68 35.81 -2.38
N ARG A 373 40.52 36.35 -1.49
CA ARG A 373 40.11 37.50 -0.65
C ARG A 373 39.88 38.72 -1.56
N PRO A 374 38.76 39.44 -1.45
CA PRO A 374 38.62 40.74 -2.08
C PRO A 374 39.54 41.76 -1.36
N ARG A 375 40.35 42.48 -2.13
CA ARG A 375 41.16 43.61 -1.63
C ARG A 375 40.23 44.74 -1.17
N PRO A 376 40.42 45.32 0.03
CA PRO A 376 39.81 46.60 0.36
C PRO A 376 40.59 47.75 -0.30
N PRO A 377 39.92 48.89 -0.62
CA PRO A 377 40.53 50.04 -1.28
C PRO A 377 41.49 50.82 -0.35
N ALA A 378 42.48 51.46 -0.96
CA ALA A 378 43.55 52.20 -0.30
C ALA A 378 43.06 53.52 0.35
N PRO A 379 43.54 53.91 1.54
CA PRO A 379 43.45 55.27 2.04
C PRO A 379 44.70 56.11 1.69
N ALA A 380 44.46 57.37 1.30
CA ALA A 380 45.46 58.39 0.99
C ALA A 380 46.15 58.96 2.27
N PRO A 381 47.31 59.64 2.16
CA PRO A 381 48.27 59.78 3.26
C PRO A 381 48.01 61.03 4.12
N ALA A 382 48.24 60.90 5.44
CA ALA A 382 48.37 62.02 6.37
C ALA A 382 49.66 61.90 7.19
N ARG A 383 50.23 63.07 7.48
CA ARG A 383 51.60 63.37 7.90
C ARG A 383 51.88 63.11 9.39
N GLY A 384 53.13 62.79 9.70
CA GLY A 384 53.87 63.39 10.83
C GLY A 384 54.25 62.48 12.02
N PRO A 385 55.41 62.70 12.68
CA PRO A 385 56.22 61.62 13.25
C PRO A 385 56.45 61.70 14.78
N ASP A 386 56.74 60.55 15.39
CA ASP A 386 57.61 60.33 16.57
C ASP A 386 57.55 58.82 16.86
N GLY A 387 58.58 58.04 17.14
CA GLY A 387 59.88 58.27 17.76
C GLY A 387 60.07 57.13 18.77
N GLY A 388 60.95 56.14 18.49
CA GLY A 388 61.28 55.09 19.48
C GLY A 388 61.76 53.75 18.92
N ARG A 389 62.99 53.38 19.23
CA ARG A 389 63.85 52.33 18.64
C ARG A 389 63.55 50.86 19.08
N PRO A 390 64.17 49.85 18.39
CA PRO A 390 63.83 48.42 18.46
C PRO A 390 64.85 47.53 19.22
N ARG A 391 64.46 46.28 19.55
CA ARG A 391 65.37 45.13 19.80
C ARG A 391 64.70 43.86 19.26
N ARG A 392 65.16 43.27 18.13
CA ARG A 392 66.33 42.41 17.82
C ARG A 392 66.09 40.91 18.08
N ALA A 393 66.24 40.15 16.98
CA ALA A 393 66.70 38.76 16.79
C ALA A 393 65.87 37.65 17.46
N GLY A 394 65.56 36.51 16.84
CA GLY A 394 66.21 35.75 15.78
C GLY A 394 66.20 34.26 16.20
N PRO A 395 66.26 33.29 15.27
CA PRO A 395 65.64 31.95 15.39
C PRO A 395 66.71 30.83 15.58
N PRO A 396 66.57 29.59 15.03
CA PRO A 396 65.67 28.45 15.33
C PRO A 396 66.45 27.13 15.64
N ALA A 397 65.73 26.00 15.68
CA ALA A 397 66.11 24.65 15.17
C ALA A 397 66.17 23.46 16.18
N HIS A 398 65.36 22.43 15.83
CA HIS A 398 65.41 20.95 15.98
C HIS A 398 66.69 20.23 16.50
N PRO A 399 66.71 18.88 16.63
CA PRO A 399 65.78 17.86 17.17
C PRO A 399 66.54 16.81 18.05
N GLN A 400 65.85 15.84 18.69
CA GLN A 400 66.40 14.54 19.20
C GLN A 400 65.30 13.87 20.07
N ALA A 401 65.16 12.57 20.29
CA ALA A 401 65.63 11.31 19.73
C ALA A 401 64.70 10.23 20.33
N ARG A 402 64.52 9.11 19.62
CA ARG A 402 64.04 7.80 20.13
C ARG A 402 65.10 7.23 21.11
N PRO A 403 64.87 6.19 21.98
CA PRO A 403 64.35 4.87 21.52
C PRO A 403 63.80 3.83 22.56
N ARG A 404 63.52 2.60 22.05
CA ARG A 404 63.47 1.24 22.70
C ARG A 404 62.19 0.88 23.49
N ARG A 405 61.70 -0.37 23.58
CA ARG A 405 62.01 -1.75 23.10
C ARG A 405 60.75 -2.62 23.38
N ARG A 406 60.27 -3.43 22.42
CA ARG A 406 60.12 -4.91 22.38
C ARG A 406 59.40 -5.69 23.52
N HIS A 407 58.46 -6.54 23.08
CA HIS A 407 58.19 -7.98 23.38
C HIS A 407 56.82 -8.34 23.97
N GLY A 408 56.19 -9.37 23.37
CA GLY A 408 55.20 -10.22 24.03
C GLY A 408 54.05 -10.69 23.12
N GLY A 409 54.25 -11.78 22.37
CA GLY A 409 53.17 -12.47 21.65
C GLY A 409 52.55 -13.59 22.49
N ARG A 410 51.25 -13.88 22.30
CA ARG A 410 50.62 -15.17 22.60
C ARG A 410 49.48 -15.47 21.60
N ARG A 411 49.53 -16.67 21.03
CA ARG A 411 48.52 -17.30 20.15
C ARG A 411 47.34 -17.88 20.98
N PRO A 412 46.14 -18.08 20.39
CA PRO A 412 45.05 -18.85 21.00
C PRO A 412 45.07 -20.33 20.56
N PRO A 413 44.58 -21.30 21.37
CA PRO A 413 44.42 -22.68 20.95
C PRO A 413 43.02 -23.00 20.38
N GLN A 414 42.98 -24.09 19.62
CA GLN A 414 41.89 -24.59 18.80
C GLN A 414 40.87 -25.46 19.58
N ARG A 415 39.69 -25.56 18.93
CA ARG A 415 38.57 -26.52 18.98
C ARG A 415 38.81 -27.90 19.61
N HIS A 416 37.78 -28.38 20.33
CA HIS A 416 37.40 -29.79 20.37
C HIS A 416 35.90 -29.97 20.05
N ARG A 417 35.62 -30.90 19.14
CA ARG A 417 34.32 -31.56 18.90
C ARG A 417 34.30 -32.85 19.74
N HIS A 418 33.16 -33.18 20.34
CA HIS A 418 32.77 -34.57 20.61
C HIS A 418 31.24 -34.70 20.49
N GLY A 419 30.80 -35.80 19.87
CA GLY A 419 29.41 -36.26 19.80
C GLY A 419 29.23 -37.57 20.58
N GLY A 420 27.99 -38.07 20.57
CA GLY A 420 27.49 -39.30 21.20
C GLY A 420 26.63 -38.96 22.44
N GLN A 421 25.40 -39.42 22.60
CA GLN A 421 24.65 -40.56 22.04
C GLN A 421 23.28 -40.13 21.49
#